data_AF-A0A8H3KYT1-F1
#
_entry.id   AF-A0A8H3KYT1-F1
#
_cell.length_a   1.000
_cell.length_b   1.000
_cell.length_c   1.000
_cell.angle_alpha   90.00
_cell.angle_beta   90.00
_cell.angle_gamma   90.00
#
_symmetry.space_group_name_H-M   'P 1'
#
loop_
_entity.id
_entity.type
_entity.pdbx_description
1 polymer ?
#
loop_
_entity_poly.entity_id
_entity_poly.type
_entity_poly.pdbx_seq_one_letter_code
_entity_poly.pdbx_strand_id
1 'polypeptide(L)'
;MLMLEEIFDNNMNLFIDELKHYHKNVKAFRSFKFYNETSFQTAIENILPNCFISEMRLIADRKDQLYKYMFVDMFLCDVKFGAYSAAFELKYFNLIGLLSGESGRWEENPSYQSLFNLDQKLKNESADRLLDRDYIYWCKDEHKHKSIKVKNYIDNGEIQLNTYINILKRGISSREKVGIFDNRIKCSVGNSFVMGYLIVCFGTERIMVKHAKVKKCDYMFSLNR
;
A
#
# COMPACT_ATOMS: atom_id res chain seq x y z
N MET A 1 11.48 16.87 -0.45
CA MET A 1 11.27 17.31 -1.86
C MET A 1 11.93 16.33 -2.81
N LEU A 2 13.23 16.04 -2.66
CA LEU A 2 13.96 15.02 -3.42
C LEU A 2 13.26 13.65 -3.50
N MET A 3 12.81 13.10 -2.36
CA MET A 3 12.10 11.81 -2.33
C MET A 3 10.84 11.79 -3.18
N LEU A 4 10.05 12.87 -3.19
CA LEU A 4 8.82 12.93 -3.96
C LEU A 4 9.11 13.02 -5.47
N GLU A 5 10.16 13.76 -5.83
CA GLU A 5 10.65 13.84 -7.21
C GLU A 5 11.09 12.46 -7.70
N GLU A 6 11.90 11.74 -6.92
CA GLU A 6 12.31 10.37 -7.27
C GLU A 6 11.13 9.42 -7.42
N ILE A 7 10.14 9.47 -6.51
CA ILE A 7 8.92 8.65 -6.62
C ILE A 7 8.24 8.91 -7.98
N PHE A 8 8.06 10.18 -8.37
CA PHE A 8 7.42 10.53 -9.65
C PHE A 8 8.29 10.26 -10.89
N ASP A 9 9.61 10.18 -10.72
CA ASP A 9 10.55 9.66 -11.72
C ASP A 9 10.60 8.11 -11.75
N ASN A 10 9.68 7.46 -11.03
CA ASN A 10 9.57 6.01 -10.90
C ASN A 10 10.80 5.35 -10.24
N ASN A 11 11.54 6.11 -9.43
CA ASN A 11 12.63 5.63 -8.59
C ASN A 11 12.18 5.57 -7.11
N MET A 12 12.01 4.35 -6.60
CA MET A 12 11.53 4.12 -5.22
C MET A 12 12.67 3.89 -4.22
N ASN A 13 13.94 3.95 -4.63
CA ASN A 13 15.06 3.52 -3.79
C ASN A 13 15.20 4.37 -2.53
N LEU A 14 15.24 5.70 -2.68
CA LEU A 14 15.35 6.60 -1.52
C LEU A 14 14.17 6.41 -0.55
N PHE A 15 12.95 6.28 -1.07
CA PHE A 15 11.77 6.00 -0.27
C PHE A 15 11.88 4.68 0.51
N ILE A 16 12.30 3.61 -0.16
CA ILE A 16 12.48 2.27 0.45
C ILE A 16 13.57 2.31 1.53
N ASP A 17 14.67 3.01 1.28
CA ASP A 17 15.79 3.08 2.21
C ASP A 17 15.42 3.89 3.47
N GLU A 18 14.67 4.99 3.32
CA GLU A 18 14.13 5.72 4.46
C GLU A 18 13.11 4.89 5.26
N LEU A 19 12.27 4.09 4.58
CA LEU A 19 11.34 3.18 5.25
C LEU A 19 12.05 2.10 6.06
N LYS A 20 13.11 1.49 5.49
CA LYS A 20 13.97 0.55 6.23
C LYS A 20 14.69 1.23 7.39
N HIS A 21 15.17 2.47 7.20
CA HIS A 21 15.82 3.25 8.25
C HIS A 21 14.86 3.51 9.41
N TYR A 22 13.64 3.94 9.11
CA TYR A 22 12.59 4.14 10.12
C TYR A 22 12.29 2.85 10.88
N HIS A 23 12.11 1.73 10.18
CA HIS A 23 11.89 0.44 10.84
C HIS A 23 13.04 0.02 11.76
N LYS A 24 14.29 0.23 11.35
CA LYS A 24 15.48 -0.13 12.14
C LYS A 24 15.70 0.76 13.36
N ASN A 25 15.56 2.07 13.18
CA ASN A 25 16.04 3.04 14.15
C ASN A 25 14.94 3.63 15.03
N VAL A 26 13.68 3.56 14.60
CA VAL A 26 12.55 4.13 15.33
C VAL A 26 11.70 3.05 16.01
N LYS A 27 11.66 1.83 15.47
CA LYS A 27 10.82 0.74 15.99
C LYS A 27 11.66 -0.35 16.64
N ALA A 28 11.24 -0.81 17.82
CA ALA A 28 11.81 -2.01 18.41
C ALA A 28 11.41 -3.25 17.61
N PHE A 29 12.35 -4.18 17.36
CA PHE A 29 12.10 -5.39 16.57
C PHE A 29 10.86 -6.18 17.01
N ARG A 30 10.63 -6.27 18.33
CA ARG A 30 9.49 -6.98 18.92
C ARG A 30 8.12 -6.44 18.46
N SER A 31 8.03 -5.17 18.07
CA SER A 31 6.80 -4.58 17.54
C SER A 31 6.38 -5.22 16.20
N PHE A 32 7.33 -5.74 15.43
CA PHE A 32 7.09 -6.40 14.14
C PHE A 32 6.44 -7.78 14.24
N LYS A 33 6.29 -8.33 15.46
CA LYS A 33 5.51 -9.54 15.71
C LYS A 33 4.07 -9.38 15.20
N PHE A 34 3.40 -8.28 15.58
CA PHE A 34 1.99 -8.02 15.26
C PHE A 34 1.76 -6.74 14.44
N TYR A 35 2.84 -6.18 13.91
CA TYR A 35 2.76 -5.01 13.03
C TYR A 35 1.81 -5.30 11.87
N ASN A 36 1.03 -4.31 11.46
CA ASN A 36 -0.05 -4.49 10.51
C ASN A 36 -0.03 -3.38 9.47
N GLU A 37 -0.90 -3.50 8.46
CA GLU A 37 -0.99 -2.54 7.36
C GLU A 37 -1.23 -1.10 7.86
N THR A 38 -2.06 -0.90 8.88
CA THR A 38 -2.26 0.43 9.49
C THR A 38 -0.98 0.99 10.09
N SER A 39 -0.21 0.17 10.82
CA SER A 39 1.08 0.60 11.39
C SER A 39 2.10 0.91 10.30
N PHE A 40 2.07 0.14 9.20
CA PHE A 40 2.92 0.33 8.04
C PHE A 40 2.58 1.63 7.30
N GLN A 41 1.30 1.92 7.10
CA GLN A 41 0.86 3.21 6.58
C GLN A 41 1.34 4.37 7.46
N THR A 42 1.18 4.27 8.79
CA THR A 42 1.70 5.29 9.71
C THR A 42 3.22 5.48 9.59
N ALA A 43 4.00 4.42 9.34
CA ALA A 43 5.44 4.58 9.08
C ALA A 43 5.69 5.39 7.81
N ILE A 44 4.97 5.09 6.73
CA ILE A 44 5.07 5.82 5.46
C ILE A 44 4.64 7.28 5.63
N GLU A 45 3.55 7.56 6.35
CA GLU A 45 3.06 8.91 6.66
C GLU A 45 4.10 9.76 7.42
N ASN A 46 4.90 9.13 8.29
CA ASN A 46 5.96 9.82 9.04
C ASN A 46 7.20 10.15 8.18
N ILE A 47 7.36 9.49 7.04
CA ILE A 47 8.54 9.60 6.17
C ILE A 47 8.25 10.51 4.97
N LEU A 48 7.04 10.41 4.42
CA LEU A 48 6.64 11.20 3.28
C LEU A 48 6.51 12.68 3.67
N PRO A 49 6.90 13.61 2.78
CA PRO A 49 6.57 15.01 2.96
C PRO A 49 5.05 15.19 2.96
N ASN A 50 4.57 16.31 3.51
CA ASN A 50 3.15 16.58 3.70
C ASN A 50 2.44 16.93 2.37
N CYS A 51 2.38 15.98 1.42
CA CYS A 51 1.85 16.10 0.06
C CYS A 51 0.90 14.95 -0.32
N PHE A 52 0.32 14.29 0.68
CA PHE A 52 -0.57 13.15 0.49
C PHE A 52 -1.89 13.30 1.25
N ILE A 53 -2.85 12.44 0.89
CA ILE A 53 -4.07 12.13 1.64
C ILE A 53 -4.11 10.63 1.87
N SER A 54 -4.29 10.24 3.13
CA SER A 54 -4.55 8.84 3.48
C SER A 54 -6.04 8.52 3.40
N GLU A 55 -6.36 7.27 3.09
CA GLU A 55 -7.73 6.75 2.98
C GLU A 55 -8.59 7.63 2.05
N MET A 56 -8.06 7.95 0.87
CA MET A 56 -8.76 8.82 -0.08
C MET A 56 -9.99 8.11 -0.63
N ARG A 57 -11.16 8.73 -0.45
CA ARG A 57 -12.44 8.09 -0.79
C ARG A 57 -12.78 8.21 -2.27
N LEU A 58 -13.13 7.07 -2.86
CA LEU A 58 -13.60 6.92 -4.23
C LEU A 58 -15.01 6.33 -4.25
N ILE A 59 -15.75 6.62 -5.31
CA ILE A 59 -16.98 5.90 -5.68
C ILE A 59 -16.70 5.06 -6.92
N ALA A 60 -16.98 3.77 -6.82
CA ALA A 60 -16.90 2.79 -7.89
C ALA A 60 -18.29 2.28 -8.27
N ASP A 61 -18.41 1.80 -9.51
CA ASP A 61 -19.59 1.11 -9.99
C ASP A 61 -19.65 -0.32 -9.40
N ARG A 62 -20.85 -0.85 -9.20
CA ARG A 62 -21.06 -2.25 -8.81
C ARG A 62 -22.27 -2.79 -9.55
N LYS A 63 -22.15 -3.99 -10.14
CA LYS A 63 -23.26 -4.58 -10.92
C LYS A 63 -24.57 -4.75 -10.14
N ASP A 64 -24.50 -4.92 -8.82
CA ASP A 64 -25.64 -5.31 -7.96
C ASP A 64 -26.09 -4.20 -6.98
N GLN A 65 -25.45 -3.02 -6.99
CA GLN A 65 -25.79 -1.85 -6.16
C GLN A 65 -25.49 -0.59 -6.97
N LEU A 66 -26.20 0.52 -6.74
CA LEU A 66 -25.95 1.76 -7.49
C LEU A 66 -24.47 2.19 -7.46
N TYR A 67 -23.82 2.17 -6.28
CA TYR A 67 -22.42 2.59 -6.10
C TYR A 67 -21.75 1.94 -4.88
N LYS A 68 -20.43 1.72 -4.92
CA LYS A 68 -19.60 1.23 -3.80
C LYS A 68 -18.52 2.23 -3.43
N TYR A 69 -18.32 2.47 -2.13
CA TYR A 69 -17.17 3.21 -1.63
C TYR A 69 -15.90 2.36 -1.65
N MET A 70 -14.81 2.97 -2.08
CA MET A 70 -13.45 2.43 -2.01
C MET A 70 -12.53 3.47 -1.39
N PHE A 71 -11.40 3.04 -0.84
CA PHE A 71 -10.45 3.89 -0.15
C PHE A 71 -9.05 3.58 -0.65
N VAL A 72 -8.37 4.57 -1.22
CA VAL A 72 -6.96 4.46 -1.58
C VAL A 72 -6.14 4.68 -0.32
N ASP A 73 -5.28 3.73 0.04
CA ASP A 73 -4.48 3.79 1.27
C ASP A 73 -3.75 5.13 1.38
N MET A 74 -3.03 5.52 0.31
CA MET A 74 -2.46 6.87 0.21
C MET A 74 -2.50 7.42 -1.22
N PHE A 75 -2.83 8.70 -1.36
CA PHE A 75 -2.80 9.41 -2.63
C PHE A 75 -1.87 10.62 -2.54
N LEU A 76 -0.83 10.65 -3.37
CA LEU A 76 0.19 11.68 -3.43
C LEU A 76 -0.11 12.64 -4.58
N CYS A 77 -0.04 13.94 -4.31
CA CYS A 77 -0.16 14.99 -5.31
C CYS A 77 1.22 15.62 -5.56
N ASP A 78 1.59 15.79 -6.83
CA ASP A 78 2.72 16.65 -7.17
C ASP A 78 2.39 18.11 -6.83
N VAL A 79 3.10 18.63 -5.84
CA VAL A 79 2.92 19.98 -5.33
C VAL A 79 3.65 21.05 -6.15
N LYS A 80 4.57 20.66 -7.06
CA LYS A 80 5.33 21.62 -7.87
C LYS A 80 4.64 21.94 -9.19
N PHE A 81 4.39 20.93 -10.02
CA PHE A 81 3.88 21.13 -11.37
C PHE A 81 2.46 20.61 -11.56
N GLY A 82 1.97 19.77 -10.62
CA GLY A 82 0.67 19.10 -10.72
C GLY A 82 0.57 18.13 -11.91
N ALA A 83 1.71 17.81 -12.53
CA ALA A 83 1.78 16.97 -13.73
C ALA A 83 1.67 15.48 -13.40
N TYR A 84 2.00 15.11 -12.16
CA TYR A 84 1.96 13.73 -11.69
C TYR A 84 1.16 13.59 -10.39
N SER A 85 0.59 12.41 -10.20
CA SER A 85 -0.03 11.97 -8.97
C SER A 85 0.19 10.48 -8.82
N ALA A 86 0.16 9.97 -7.60
CA ALA A 86 0.39 8.55 -7.34
C ALA A 86 -0.62 8.00 -6.35
N ALA A 87 -1.23 6.87 -6.70
CA ALA A 87 -1.97 6.04 -5.75
C ALA A 87 -1.04 4.97 -5.18
N PHE A 88 -0.97 4.87 -3.86
CA PHE A 88 -0.32 3.78 -3.17
C PHE A 88 -1.38 2.79 -2.67
N GLU A 89 -1.14 1.51 -2.92
CA GLU A 89 -1.79 0.39 -2.25
C GLU A 89 -0.72 -0.31 -1.42
N LEU A 90 -1.00 -0.58 -0.16
CA LEU A 90 -0.07 -1.09 0.82
C LEU A 90 -0.45 -2.51 1.22
N LYS A 91 0.56 -3.37 1.34
CA LYS A 91 0.41 -4.72 1.90
C LYS A 91 1.53 -4.98 2.90
N TYR A 92 1.18 -5.49 4.07
CA TYR A 92 2.15 -5.78 5.11
C TYR A 92 1.98 -7.21 5.63
N PHE A 93 3.03 -8.01 5.49
CA PHE A 93 3.10 -9.38 6.00
C PHE A 93 3.95 -9.42 7.26
N ASN A 94 3.29 -9.59 8.40
CA ASN A 94 3.96 -9.64 9.69
C ASN A 94 4.65 -10.97 9.96
N LEU A 95 5.63 -10.93 10.85
CA LEU A 95 6.50 -12.08 11.11
C LEU A 95 5.72 -13.27 11.70
N ILE A 96 4.73 -13.02 12.56
CA ILE A 96 3.94 -14.11 13.14
C ILE A 96 3.09 -14.83 12.10
N GLY A 97 2.44 -14.10 11.18
CA GLY A 97 1.61 -14.72 10.16
C GLY A 97 2.42 -15.42 9.08
N LEU A 98 3.61 -14.91 8.75
CA LEU A 98 4.56 -15.58 7.86
C LEU A 98 5.12 -16.86 8.50
N LEU A 99 5.52 -16.80 9.77
CA LEU A 99 6.00 -17.97 10.51
C LEU A 99 4.91 -19.03 10.66
N SER A 100 3.69 -18.60 10.98
CA SER A 100 2.51 -19.47 11.05
C SER A 100 2.20 -20.11 9.70
N GLY A 101 2.42 -19.38 8.61
CA GLY A 101 2.34 -19.93 7.25
C GLY A 101 3.37 -21.02 6.98
N GLU A 102 4.62 -20.86 7.46
CA GLU A 102 5.66 -21.89 7.34
C GLU A 102 5.30 -23.17 8.13
N SER A 103 4.65 -23.05 9.29
CA SER A 103 4.25 -24.20 10.12
C SER A 103 2.88 -24.79 9.79
N GLY A 104 2.08 -24.11 8.97
CA GLY A 104 0.71 -24.50 8.62
C GLY A 104 -0.32 -24.30 9.74
N ARG A 105 0.06 -23.67 10.85
CA ARG A 105 -0.82 -23.39 12.00
C ARG A 105 -0.46 -22.06 12.66
N TRP A 106 -1.38 -21.48 13.40
CA TRP A 106 -1.11 -20.24 14.12
C TRP A 106 -0.08 -20.44 15.24
N GLU A 107 0.98 -19.63 15.22
CA GLU A 107 2.02 -19.58 16.24
C GLU A 107 1.70 -18.46 17.24
N GLU A 108 1.07 -18.77 18.38
CA GLU A 108 0.64 -17.75 19.35
C GLU A 108 1.82 -16.99 19.99
N ASN A 109 2.86 -17.74 20.40
CA ASN A 109 3.98 -17.23 21.17
C ASN A 109 5.34 -17.67 20.59
N PRO A 110 5.66 -17.27 19.35
CA PRO A 110 6.94 -17.56 18.75
C PRO A 110 8.07 -16.90 19.53
N SER A 111 9.20 -17.60 19.63
CA SER A 111 10.39 -17.07 20.29
C SER A 111 10.96 -15.88 19.51
N TYR A 112 11.66 -14.98 20.22
CA TYR A 112 12.38 -13.88 19.58
C TYR A 112 13.34 -14.39 18.50
N GLN A 113 14.09 -15.45 18.80
CA GLN A 113 15.08 -16.01 17.89
C GLN A 113 14.43 -16.56 16.61
N SER A 114 13.27 -17.22 16.72
CA SER A 114 12.52 -17.72 15.57
C SER A 114 12.10 -16.58 14.64
N LEU A 115 11.54 -15.49 15.19
CA LEU A 115 11.13 -14.32 14.41
C LEU A 115 12.32 -13.60 13.79
N PHE A 116 13.42 -13.47 14.54
CA PHE A 116 14.65 -12.85 14.05
C PHE A 116 15.25 -13.65 12.89
N ASN A 117 15.35 -14.99 13.04
CA ASN A 117 15.87 -15.86 11.99
C ASN A 117 15.00 -15.79 10.71
N LEU A 118 13.67 -15.78 10.87
CA LEU A 118 12.75 -15.57 9.76
C LEU A 118 12.99 -14.22 9.08
N ASP A 119 13.10 -13.13 9.84
CA ASP A 119 13.33 -11.79 9.28
C ASP A 119 14.66 -11.72 8.50
N GLN A 120 15.74 -12.32 9.00
CA GLN A 120 17.01 -12.41 8.26
C GLN A 120 16.89 -13.24 6.97
N LYS A 121 16.12 -14.33 7.02
CA LYS A 121 15.84 -15.18 5.85
C LYS A 121 15.10 -14.39 4.77
N LEU A 122 14.05 -13.65 5.13
CA LEU A 122 13.22 -12.87 4.21
C LEU A 122 14.03 -11.83 3.40
N LYS A 123 15.05 -11.21 4.00
CA LYS A 123 15.90 -10.20 3.33
C LYS A 123 16.57 -10.71 2.06
N ASN A 124 16.94 -11.98 2.04
CA ASN A 124 17.70 -12.60 0.95
C ASN A 124 16.83 -13.50 0.06
N GLU A 125 15.53 -13.62 0.36
CA GLU A 125 14.63 -14.44 -0.45
C GLU A 125 14.30 -13.78 -1.80
N SER A 126 14.29 -14.62 -2.84
CA SER A 126 13.80 -14.22 -4.16
C SER A 126 12.32 -13.85 -4.11
N ALA A 127 11.90 -13.00 -5.05
CA ALA A 127 10.49 -12.61 -5.18
C ALA A 127 9.58 -13.84 -5.33
N ASP A 128 9.97 -14.82 -6.16
CA ASP A 128 9.18 -16.05 -6.37
C ASP A 128 8.96 -16.83 -5.07
N ARG A 129 10.02 -17.00 -4.26
CA ARG A 129 9.90 -17.67 -2.96
C ARG A 129 9.01 -16.91 -2.00
N LEU A 130 9.07 -15.58 -2.00
CA LEU A 130 8.18 -14.76 -1.18
C LEU A 130 6.71 -14.94 -1.60
N LEU A 131 6.43 -14.94 -2.90
CA LEU A 131 5.08 -15.12 -3.44
C LEU A 131 4.48 -16.49 -3.13
N ASP A 132 5.31 -17.54 -3.10
CA ASP A 132 4.88 -18.92 -2.84
C ASP A 132 4.56 -19.21 -1.37
N ARG A 133 4.94 -18.31 -0.45
CA ARG A 133 4.66 -18.45 0.98
C ARG A 133 3.17 -18.50 1.26
N ASP A 134 2.81 -19.33 2.23
CA ASP A 134 1.54 -19.20 2.92
C ASP A 134 1.65 -18.12 4.00
N TYR A 135 0.54 -17.47 4.27
CA TYR A 135 0.40 -16.46 5.31
C TYR A 135 -0.87 -16.74 6.10
N ILE A 136 -0.76 -16.84 7.42
CA ILE A 136 -1.91 -17.02 8.31
C ILE A 136 -2.24 -15.71 9.00
N TYR A 137 -3.52 -15.33 8.94
CA TYR A 137 -4.02 -14.10 9.55
C TYR A 137 -5.32 -14.35 10.32
N TRP A 138 -5.62 -13.48 11.28
CA TRP A 138 -6.91 -13.46 11.95
C TRP A 138 -7.96 -12.79 11.07
N CYS A 139 -8.94 -13.56 10.59
CA CYS A 139 -10.08 -13.02 9.87
C CYS A 139 -11.13 -12.55 10.87
N LYS A 140 -11.34 -11.22 10.96
CA LYS A 140 -12.31 -10.62 11.89
C LYS A 140 -13.74 -11.06 11.59
N ASP A 141 -14.14 -11.11 10.33
CA ASP A 141 -15.52 -11.45 9.94
C ASP A 141 -15.88 -12.89 10.30
N GLU A 142 -14.98 -13.83 10.02
CA GLU A 142 -15.18 -15.26 10.31
C GLU A 142 -14.72 -15.67 11.71
N HIS A 143 -14.15 -14.74 12.50
CA HIS A 143 -13.66 -14.98 13.86
C HIS A 143 -12.71 -16.20 13.97
N LYS A 144 -11.83 -16.38 12.98
CA LYS A 144 -10.86 -17.49 12.96
C LYS A 144 -9.60 -17.15 12.16
N HIS A 145 -8.55 -17.93 12.39
CA HIS A 145 -7.36 -17.87 11.56
C HIS A 145 -7.61 -18.47 10.17
N LYS A 146 -7.13 -17.80 9.12
CA LYS A 146 -7.20 -18.27 7.73
C LYS A 146 -5.82 -18.24 7.12
N SER A 147 -5.53 -19.23 6.27
CA SER A 147 -4.35 -19.25 5.42
C SER A 147 -4.67 -18.66 4.06
N ILE A 148 -3.72 -17.93 3.49
CA ILE A 148 -3.77 -17.41 2.12
C ILE A 148 -2.36 -17.47 1.52
N LYS A 149 -2.27 -17.75 0.22
CA LYS A 149 -1.02 -17.57 -0.53
C LYS A 149 -0.68 -16.09 -0.63
N VAL A 150 0.56 -15.72 -0.31
CA VAL A 150 1.07 -14.35 -0.43
C VAL A 150 0.80 -13.81 -1.84
N LYS A 151 1.03 -14.63 -2.88
CA LYS A 151 0.72 -14.27 -4.26
C LYS A 151 -0.72 -13.78 -4.45
N ASN A 152 -1.70 -14.52 -3.94
CA ASN A 152 -3.11 -14.17 -4.11
C ASN A 152 -3.46 -12.84 -3.43
N TYR A 153 -2.87 -12.59 -2.26
CA TYR A 153 -3.09 -11.35 -1.53
C TYR A 153 -2.50 -10.13 -2.28
N ILE A 154 -1.34 -10.30 -2.91
CA ILE A 154 -0.67 -9.28 -3.73
C ILE A 154 -1.39 -9.06 -5.06
N ASP A 155 -1.79 -10.13 -5.75
CA ASP A 155 -2.53 -10.05 -7.02
C ASP A 155 -3.85 -9.27 -6.83
N ASN A 156 -4.55 -9.48 -5.71
CA ASN A 156 -5.74 -8.70 -5.36
C ASN A 156 -5.42 -7.21 -5.17
N GLY A 157 -4.29 -6.89 -4.53
CA GLY A 157 -3.80 -5.52 -4.41
C GLY A 157 -3.52 -4.87 -5.77
N GLU A 158 -2.96 -5.60 -6.73
CA GLU A 158 -2.75 -5.07 -8.09
C GLU A 158 -4.06 -4.78 -8.82
N ILE A 159 -5.05 -5.67 -8.71
CA ILE A 159 -6.39 -5.47 -9.29
C ILE A 159 -7.04 -4.23 -8.68
N GLN A 160 -6.94 -4.08 -7.37
CA GLN A 160 -7.47 -2.95 -6.62
C GLN A 160 -6.80 -1.63 -7.02
N LEU A 161 -5.46 -1.60 -7.07
CA LEU A 161 -4.70 -0.44 -7.51
C LEU A 161 -5.04 -0.01 -8.95
N ASN A 162 -5.13 -0.96 -9.89
CA ASN A 162 -5.55 -0.67 -11.26
C ASN A 162 -6.99 -0.11 -11.32
N THR A 163 -7.88 -0.60 -10.45
CA THR A 163 -9.24 -0.08 -10.33
C THR A 163 -9.24 1.38 -9.87
N TYR A 164 -8.43 1.73 -8.86
CA TYR A 164 -8.29 3.11 -8.39
C TYR A 164 -7.86 4.06 -9.49
N ILE A 165 -6.79 3.71 -10.22
CA ILE A 165 -6.26 4.57 -11.29
C ILE A 165 -7.33 4.81 -12.37
N ASN A 166 -8.12 3.81 -12.71
CA ASN A 166 -9.21 3.96 -13.67
C ASN A 166 -10.34 4.86 -13.16
N ILE A 167 -10.63 4.84 -11.86
CA ILE A 167 -11.62 5.73 -11.23
C ILE A 167 -11.10 7.17 -11.16
N LEU A 168 -9.83 7.37 -10.81
CA LEU A 168 -9.20 8.70 -10.67
C LEU A 168 -9.32 9.53 -11.96
N LYS A 169 -9.22 8.86 -13.11
CA LYS A 169 -9.42 9.48 -14.43
C LYS A 169 -10.80 10.06 -14.67
N ARG A 170 -11.81 9.71 -13.87
CA ARG A 170 -13.18 10.23 -13.98
C ARG A 170 -13.35 11.60 -13.31
N GLY A 171 -12.33 12.07 -12.58
CA GLY A 171 -12.36 13.34 -11.86
C GLY A 171 -13.27 13.30 -10.62
N ILE A 172 -13.73 14.47 -10.18
CA ILE A 172 -14.63 14.59 -9.02
C ILE A 172 -15.98 13.96 -9.30
N SER A 173 -16.50 13.32 -8.26
CA SER A 173 -17.80 12.69 -8.25
C SER A 173 -18.80 13.37 -7.33
N SER A 174 -20.08 13.14 -7.62
CA SER A 174 -21.19 13.25 -6.68
C SER A 174 -21.50 11.86 -6.10
N ARG A 175 -22.45 11.78 -5.15
CA ARG A 175 -22.87 10.50 -4.53
C ARG A 175 -23.38 9.46 -5.54
N GLU A 176 -23.73 9.88 -6.75
CA GLU A 176 -24.39 9.07 -7.78
C GLU A 176 -23.55 8.97 -9.06
N LYS A 177 -22.23 9.06 -8.94
CA LYS A 177 -21.32 8.95 -10.08
C LYS A 177 -20.04 8.25 -9.65
N VAL A 178 -19.37 7.61 -10.61
CA VAL A 178 -18.02 7.05 -10.40
C VAL A 178 -16.99 8.17 -10.43
N GLY A 179 -16.09 8.21 -9.45
CA GLY A 179 -15.00 9.17 -9.40
C GLY A 179 -14.50 9.44 -7.98
N ILE A 180 -13.80 10.55 -7.81
CA ILE A 180 -13.23 10.98 -6.53
C ILE A 180 -14.32 11.59 -5.67
N PHE A 181 -14.52 11.05 -4.47
CA PHE A 181 -15.53 11.54 -3.53
C PHE A 181 -14.87 11.95 -2.22
N ASP A 182 -13.85 12.79 -2.29
CA ASP A 182 -13.06 13.26 -1.15
C ASP A 182 -12.86 14.77 -1.23
N ASN A 183 -13.32 15.50 -0.21
CA ASN A 183 -13.27 16.97 -0.21
C ASN A 183 -11.86 17.53 0.08
N ARG A 184 -10.92 16.67 0.49
CA ARG A 184 -9.51 17.01 0.73
C ARG A 184 -8.71 17.09 -0.57
N ILE A 185 -9.29 16.72 -1.71
CA ILE A 185 -8.68 16.78 -3.04
C ILE A 185 -9.43 17.79 -3.91
N LYS A 186 -8.69 18.72 -4.51
CA LYS A 186 -9.16 19.56 -5.61
C LYS A 186 -8.80 18.89 -6.93
N CYS A 187 -9.67 19.08 -7.90
CA CYS A 187 -9.55 18.55 -9.24
C CYS A 187 -9.80 19.70 -10.21
N SER A 188 -8.78 20.15 -10.92
CA SER A 188 -8.90 21.14 -11.99
C SER A 188 -8.74 20.47 -13.35
N VAL A 189 -9.39 21.00 -14.38
CA VAL A 189 -9.18 20.53 -15.75
C VAL A 189 -7.73 20.82 -16.14
N GLY A 190 -7.05 19.84 -16.72
CA GLY A 190 -5.65 19.96 -17.14
C GLY A 190 -5.04 18.61 -17.49
N ASN A 191 -3.87 18.59 -18.12
CA ASN A 191 -3.23 17.33 -18.50
C ASN A 191 -2.27 16.86 -17.41
N SER A 192 -2.49 15.66 -16.87
CA SER A 192 -1.60 15.04 -15.89
C SER A 192 -1.43 13.54 -16.13
N PHE A 193 -0.62 12.91 -15.29
CA PHE A 193 -0.41 11.47 -15.22
C PHE A 193 -0.71 10.94 -13.83
N VAL A 194 -1.40 9.80 -13.78
CA VAL A 194 -1.63 9.03 -12.56
C VAL A 194 -0.75 7.78 -12.60
N MET A 195 0.10 7.65 -11.59
CA MET A 195 0.96 6.51 -11.32
C MET A 195 0.31 5.64 -10.23
N GLY A 196 0.73 4.39 -10.14
CA GLY A 196 0.28 3.50 -9.08
C GLY A 196 1.40 2.60 -8.59
N TYR A 197 1.51 2.48 -7.27
CA TYR A 197 2.51 1.67 -6.60
C TYR A 197 1.83 0.73 -5.61
N LEU A 198 2.03 -0.57 -5.80
CA LEU A 198 1.73 -1.57 -4.79
C LEU A 198 3.01 -1.81 -3.98
N ILE A 199 3.00 -1.36 -2.73
CA ILE A 199 4.16 -1.44 -1.84
C ILE A 199 3.92 -2.56 -0.84
N VAL A 200 4.72 -3.61 -0.95
CA VAL A 200 4.58 -4.83 -0.17
C VAL A 200 5.78 -4.97 0.76
N CYS A 201 5.55 -5.06 2.06
CA CYS A 201 6.62 -5.27 3.05
C CYS A 201 6.47 -6.64 3.74
N PHE A 202 7.59 -7.35 3.88
CA PHE A 202 7.71 -8.62 4.58
C PHE A 202 8.64 -8.45 5.77
N GLY A 203 8.10 -8.56 6.98
CA GLY A 203 8.88 -8.27 8.18
C GLY A 203 9.40 -6.84 8.19
N THR A 204 10.67 -6.67 8.55
CA THR A 204 11.22 -5.33 8.83
C THR A 204 11.83 -4.64 7.61
N GLU A 205 12.41 -5.40 6.67
CA GLU A 205 13.31 -4.83 5.66
C GLU A 205 13.03 -5.28 4.23
N ARG A 206 12.37 -6.42 4.02
CA ARG A 206 12.15 -6.93 2.67
C ARG A 206 10.94 -6.24 2.06
N ILE A 207 11.21 -5.22 1.25
CA ILE A 207 10.20 -4.45 0.52
C ILE A 207 10.24 -4.82 -0.96
N MET A 208 9.07 -5.04 -1.54
CA MET A 208 8.85 -5.22 -2.96
C MET A 208 7.88 -4.14 -3.44
N VAL A 209 8.18 -3.53 -4.58
CA VAL A 209 7.28 -2.56 -5.22
C VAL A 209 6.87 -3.09 -6.58
N LYS A 210 5.57 -3.04 -6.86
CA LYS A 210 5.03 -3.31 -8.19
C LYS A 210 4.35 -2.06 -8.73
N HIS A 211 4.52 -1.83 -10.02
CA HIS A 211 4.06 -0.61 -10.68
C HIS A 211 2.84 -0.90 -11.53
N ALA A 212 1.80 -0.09 -11.38
CA ALA A 212 0.72 -0.05 -12.33
C ALA A 212 1.13 0.76 -13.58
N LYS A 213 0.50 0.48 -14.72
CA LYS A 213 0.74 1.25 -15.94
C LYS A 213 0.32 2.70 -15.74
N VAL A 214 1.26 3.64 -15.91
CA VAL A 214 0.99 5.08 -15.87
C VAL A 214 -0.13 5.45 -16.85
N LYS A 215 -1.08 6.26 -16.40
CA LYS A 215 -2.23 6.70 -17.21
C LYS A 215 -2.27 8.21 -17.34
N LYS A 216 -2.51 8.68 -18.57
CA LYS A 216 -2.93 10.07 -18.81
C LYS A 216 -4.29 10.35 -18.18
N CYS A 217 -4.44 11.56 -17.67
CA CYS A 217 -5.63 12.07 -17.01
C CYS A 217 -5.91 13.51 -17.46
N ASP A 218 -7.17 13.85 -17.66
CA ASP A 218 -7.64 15.20 -18.05
C ASP A 218 -7.91 16.10 -16.84
N TYR A 219 -7.35 15.69 -15.68
CA TYR A 219 -7.45 16.41 -14.42
C TYR A 219 -6.10 16.53 -13.75
N MET A 220 -5.84 17.70 -13.17
CA MET A 220 -4.74 17.92 -12.23
C MET A 220 -5.28 17.86 -10.80
N PHE A 221 -4.49 17.28 -9.90
CA PHE A 221 -4.87 17.08 -8.51
C PHE A 221 -4.04 17.94 -7.58
N SER A 222 -4.70 18.57 -6.61
CA SER A 222 -4.02 19.29 -5.53
C SER A 222 -4.74 19.11 -4.22
N LEU A 223 -4.04 19.35 -3.11
CA LEU A 223 -4.61 19.22 -1.78
C LEU A 223 -5.51 20.42 -1.45
N ASN A 224 -6.68 20.14 -0.89
CA ASN A 224 -7.55 21.13 -0.27
C ASN A 224 -7.31 21.09 1.24
N ARG A 225 -6.48 22.00 1.75
CA ARG A 225 -6.18 22.15 3.17
C ARG A 225 -6.68 23.47 3.69
#